data_AF-A0A6P5RP44-F1
#
_entry.id   AF-A0A6P5RP44-F1
#
_cell.length_a   1.000
_cell.length_b   1.000
_cell.length_c   1.000
_cell.angle_alpha   90.00
_cell.angle_beta   90.00
_cell.angle_gamma   90.00
#
_symmetry.space_group_name_H-M   'P 1'
#
loop_
_entity.id
_entity.type
_entity.pdbx_description
1 polymer ?
#
loop_
_entity_poly.entity_id
_entity_poly.type
_entity_poly.pdbx_seq_one_letter_code
_entity_poly.pdbx_strand_id
1 'polypeptide(L)'
;IYFCLRTGYYDEARAVALSSRVSNQFAPLLTEWINTGGMVPAEIAAAASEECEKMLRTGDRVGRAAYDKKKLLLYALISGSRRQIDRLLRDLPTLFNTIEDFLWFKLSAVRDCPGGAAPIVMNESLVPYTLDDLQIYLNKFDPSYYTKNGKDPLVYPYVLLLSIQLIPGVVYLSKETGDEGYNIDAAHISIVLADHGVLSEGAGAGQKMGVMDAYAEASSIIRQYGSVYLRLGNLQVALEYYAQAAAAVGGGQLSWSGRGNVDQQRQRNLMLKQLLTELLLRDGGIYLLLGSRGAGEEGELGRFLTDAKERQQFLLEAAHQCQEA
;
A
#
# COMPACT_ATOMS: atom_id res chain seq x y z
N ILE A 1 21.45 -21.77 1.86
CA ILE A 1 20.34 -21.61 0.89
C ILE A 1 19.20 -20.79 1.51
N TYR A 2 18.35 -21.33 2.39
CA TYR A 2 17.20 -20.59 2.96
C TYR A 2 17.55 -19.21 3.51
N PHE A 3 18.56 -19.14 4.38
CA PHE A 3 18.97 -17.86 4.95
C PHE A 3 19.52 -16.89 3.90
N CYS A 4 20.25 -17.37 2.89
CA CYS A 4 20.72 -16.54 1.78
C CYS A 4 19.55 -15.92 1.00
N LEU A 5 18.51 -16.70 0.69
CA LEU A 5 17.30 -16.15 0.05
C LEU A 5 16.59 -15.14 0.94
N ARG A 6 16.46 -15.45 2.24
CA ARG A 6 15.82 -14.57 3.23
C ARG A 6 16.51 -13.21 3.36
N THR A 7 17.82 -13.16 3.13
CA THR A 7 18.62 -11.94 3.20
C THR A 7 18.92 -11.32 1.83
N GLY A 8 18.36 -11.85 0.74
CA GLY A 8 18.51 -11.32 -0.63
C GLY A 8 19.79 -11.72 -1.37
N TYR A 9 20.61 -12.59 -0.79
CA TYR A 9 21.85 -13.11 -1.37
C TYR A 9 21.55 -14.30 -2.31
N TYR A 10 20.91 -14.00 -3.44
CA TYR A 10 20.45 -15.01 -4.41
C TYR A 10 21.61 -15.76 -5.07
N ASP A 11 22.70 -15.07 -5.40
CA ASP A 11 23.87 -15.67 -6.05
C ASP A 11 24.57 -16.67 -5.12
N GLU A 12 24.71 -16.33 -3.85
CA GLU A 12 25.24 -17.20 -2.81
C GLU A 12 24.30 -18.38 -2.55
N ALA A 13 22.98 -18.15 -2.57
CA ALA A 13 22.00 -19.23 -2.45
C ALA A 13 22.18 -20.26 -3.57
N ARG A 14 22.37 -19.79 -4.82
CA ARG A 14 22.63 -20.60 -6.01
C ARG A 14 23.97 -21.32 -5.92
N ALA A 15 25.05 -20.63 -5.55
CA ALA A 15 26.38 -21.23 -5.40
C ALA A 15 26.39 -22.35 -4.34
N VAL A 16 25.75 -22.13 -3.20
CA VAL A 16 25.60 -23.14 -2.14
C VAL A 16 24.76 -24.32 -2.63
N ALA A 17 23.69 -24.08 -3.41
CA ALA A 17 22.86 -25.15 -3.95
C ALA A 17 23.61 -26.03 -4.96
N LEU A 18 24.41 -25.42 -5.85
CA LEU A 18 25.19 -26.11 -6.89
C LEU A 18 26.40 -26.88 -6.33
N SER A 19 27.02 -26.37 -5.27
CA SER A 19 28.20 -27.00 -4.65
C SER A 19 27.86 -28.17 -3.72
N SER A 20 26.62 -28.25 -3.22
CA SER A 20 26.20 -29.29 -2.28
C SER A 20 25.54 -30.47 -2.99
N ARG A 21 26.06 -31.68 -2.74
CA ARG A 21 25.48 -32.94 -3.24
C ARG A 21 24.05 -33.18 -2.75
N VAL A 22 23.70 -32.67 -1.56
CA VAL A 22 22.39 -32.88 -0.92
C VAL A 22 21.28 -32.06 -1.61
N SER A 23 21.65 -30.96 -2.26
CA SER A 23 20.73 -30.08 -2.99
C SER A 23 20.77 -30.28 -4.51
N ASN A 24 21.41 -31.33 -5.02
CA ASN A 24 21.58 -31.54 -6.47
C ASN A 24 20.24 -31.52 -7.24
N GLN A 25 19.18 -32.09 -6.67
CA GLN A 25 17.84 -32.07 -7.27
C GLN A 25 17.12 -30.71 -7.12
N PHE A 26 17.50 -29.91 -6.12
CA PHE A 26 16.90 -28.60 -5.84
C PHE A 26 17.57 -27.48 -6.63
N ALA A 27 18.89 -27.57 -6.84
CA ALA A 27 19.71 -26.55 -7.47
C ALA A 27 19.20 -26.05 -8.84
N PRO A 28 18.78 -26.92 -9.79
CA PRO A 28 18.22 -26.45 -11.06
C PRO A 28 16.89 -25.71 -10.87
N LEU A 29 16.02 -26.17 -9.96
CA LEU A 29 14.76 -25.49 -9.66
C LEU A 29 15.00 -24.09 -9.07
N LEU A 30 15.95 -23.99 -8.14
CA LEU A 30 16.34 -22.73 -7.51
C LEU A 30 16.96 -21.77 -8.53
N THR A 31 17.82 -22.28 -9.41
CA THR A 31 18.49 -21.47 -10.43
C THR A 31 17.46 -20.86 -11.37
N GLU A 32 16.47 -21.63 -11.80
CA GLU A 32 15.39 -21.12 -12.62
C GLU A 32 14.60 -20.04 -11.88
N TRP A 33 14.16 -20.34 -10.64
CA TRP A 33 13.39 -19.40 -9.82
C TRP A 33 14.11 -18.05 -9.63
N ILE A 34 15.43 -18.06 -9.44
CA ILE A 34 16.23 -16.83 -9.33
C ILE A 34 16.28 -16.10 -10.68
N ASN A 35 16.55 -16.81 -11.78
CA ASN A 35 16.71 -16.21 -13.10
C ASN A 35 15.44 -15.54 -13.62
N THR A 36 14.27 -16.03 -13.18
CA THR A 36 12.96 -15.53 -13.62
C THR A 36 12.31 -14.59 -12.61
N GLY A 37 13.04 -14.12 -11.60
CA GLY A 37 12.51 -13.20 -10.59
C GLY A 37 11.39 -13.80 -9.74
N GLY A 38 11.41 -15.12 -9.56
CA GLY A 38 10.45 -15.86 -8.74
C GLY A 38 9.35 -16.58 -9.52
N MET A 39 9.29 -16.43 -10.84
CA MET A 39 8.26 -17.03 -11.70
C MET A 39 8.78 -18.27 -12.42
N VAL A 40 8.39 -19.49 -12.00
CA VAL A 40 8.87 -20.72 -12.65
C VAL A 40 7.85 -21.32 -13.63
N PRO A 41 8.30 -22.03 -14.69
CA PRO A 41 7.43 -22.82 -15.54
C PRO A 41 6.57 -23.82 -14.75
N ALA A 42 5.38 -24.14 -15.27
CA ALA A 42 4.42 -25.03 -14.62
C ALA A 42 5.01 -26.41 -14.26
N GLU A 43 5.92 -26.94 -15.09
CA GLU A 43 6.61 -28.21 -14.85
C GLU A 43 7.52 -28.15 -13.62
N ILE A 44 8.28 -27.06 -13.47
CA ILE A 44 9.17 -26.83 -12.31
C ILE A 44 8.35 -26.60 -11.05
N ALA A 45 7.25 -25.83 -11.15
CA ALA A 45 6.32 -25.66 -10.04
C ALA A 45 5.70 -27.00 -9.59
N ALA A 46 5.28 -27.84 -10.54
CA ALA A 46 4.71 -29.17 -10.27
C ALA A 46 5.74 -30.11 -9.62
N ALA A 47 6.96 -30.16 -10.16
CA ALA A 47 8.05 -30.96 -9.59
C ALA A 47 8.37 -30.55 -8.14
N ALA A 48 8.40 -29.24 -7.87
CA ALA A 48 8.60 -28.74 -6.52
C ALA A 48 7.44 -29.08 -5.57
N SER A 49 6.19 -28.99 -6.06
CA SER A 49 4.99 -29.36 -5.32
C SER A 49 4.97 -30.86 -4.97
N GLU A 50 5.37 -31.73 -5.90
CA GLU A 50 5.45 -33.18 -5.65
C GLU A 50 6.47 -33.51 -4.55
N GLU A 51 7.62 -32.84 -4.53
CA GLU A 51 8.63 -33.03 -3.49
C GLU A 51 8.13 -32.55 -2.12
N CYS A 52 7.39 -31.42 -2.07
CA CYS A 52 6.69 -31.00 -0.85
C CYS A 52 5.74 -32.10 -0.34
N GLU A 53 4.92 -32.69 -1.22
CA GLU A 53 4.01 -33.76 -0.82
C GLU A 53 4.74 -34.99 -0.31
N LYS A 54 5.83 -35.39 -0.96
CA LYS A 54 6.68 -36.52 -0.53
C LYS A 54 7.23 -36.28 0.88
N MET A 55 7.74 -35.07 1.15
CA MET A 55 8.25 -34.71 2.48
C MET A 55 7.15 -34.71 3.54
N LEU A 56 5.96 -34.16 3.24
CA LEU A 56 4.84 -34.14 4.16
C LEU A 56 4.31 -35.55 4.48
N ARG A 57 4.17 -36.43 3.47
CA ARG A 57 3.72 -37.82 3.64
C ARG A 57 4.71 -38.67 4.44
N THR A 58 6.01 -38.41 4.32
CA THR A 58 7.05 -39.16 5.04
C THR A 58 7.22 -38.68 6.49
N GLY A 59 6.90 -37.42 6.76
CA GLY A 59 6.91 -36.82 8.11
C GLY A 59 5.79 -37.27 9.05
N ASP A 60 4.65 -37.71 8.51
CA ASP A 60 3.48 -38.17 9.29
C ASP A 60 3.69 -39.52 10.00
N ARG A 61 4.89 -40.12 9.90
CA ARG A 61 5.22 -41.39 10.54
C ARG A 61 5.76 -41.15 11.95
N VAL A 62 4.96 -41.51 12.95
CA VAL A 62 5.31 -41.49 14.38
C VAL A 62 6.71 -42.09 14.59
N GLY A 63 7.65 -41.28 15.11
CA GLY A 63 8.99 -41.72 15.52
C GLY A 63 10.14 -41.47 14.53
N ARG A 64 9.94 -40.82 13.38
CA ARG A 64 11.04 -40.36 12.51
C ARG A 64 11.30 -38.87 12.70
N ALA A 65 12.58 -38.49 12.60
CA ALA A 65 13.02 -37.10 12.63
C ALA A 65 12.17 -36.26 11.67
N ALA A 66 11.55 -35.21 12.20
CA ALA A 66 10.78 -34.24 11.42
C ALA A 66 11.59 -33.84 10.18
N TYR A 67 10.96 -33.89 9.00
CA TYR A 67 11.60 -33.43 7.76
C TYR A 67 12.18 -32.02 7.97
N ASP A 68 13.25 -31.70 7.23
CA ASP A 68 13.87 -30.38 7.31
C ASP A 68 12.86 -29.30 6.88
N LYS A 69 12.37 -28.54 7.86
CA LYS A 69 11.38 -27.47 7.68
C LYS A 69 11.87 -26.40 6.71
N LYS A 70 13.18 -26.10 6.70
CA LYS A 70 13.76 -25.11 5.77
C LYS A 70 13.81 -25.67 4.36
N LYS A 71 14.11 -26.96 4.19
CA LYS A 71 13.99 -27.62 2.88
C LYS A 71 12.55 -27.57 2.38
N LEU A 72 11.57 -27.89 3.22
CA LEU A 72 10.16 -27.82 2.84
C LEU A 72 9.73 -26.40 2.42
N LEU A 73 10.14 -25.38 3.19
CA LEU A 73 9.90 -23.98 2.86
C LEU A 73 10.45 -23.60 1.49
N LEU A 74 11.66 -24.07 1.16
CA LEU A 74 12.30 -23.78 -0.12
C LEU A 74 11.54 -24.37 -1.30
N TYR A 75 11.09 -25.62 -1.20
CA TYR A 75 10.28 -26.24 -2.25
C TYR A 75 8.88 -25.61 -2.33
N ALA A 76 8.27 -25.24 -1.20
CA ALA A 76 6.99 -24.54 -1.17
C ALA A 76 7.08 -23.18 -1.87
N LEU A 77 8.15 -22.41 -1.59
CA LEU A 77 8.46 -21.14 -2.25
C LEU A 77 8.54 -21.31 -3.76
N ILE A 78 9.32 -22.27 -4.26
CA ILE A 78 9.44 -22.50 -5.71
C ILE A 78 8.09 -22.90 -6.31
N SER A 79 7.36 -23.80 -5.65
CA SER A 79 6.08 -24.30 -6.15
C SER A 79 5.05 -23.19 -6.36
N GLY A 80 5.04 -22.15 -5.51
CA GLY A 80 4.02 -21.11 -5.51
C GLY A 80 2.58 -21.64 -5.34
N SER A 81 2.40 -22.90 -4.94
CA SER A 81 1.08 -23.54 -4.87
C SER A 81 0.33 -23.08 -3.63
N ARG A 82 -0.83 -22.46 -3.83
CA ARG A 82 -1.72 -22.01 -2.75
C ARG A 82 -2.03 -23.13 -1.77
N ARG A 83 -2.41 -24.29 -2.28
CA ARG A 83 -2.79 -25.46 -1.46
C ARG A 83 -1.63 -25.92 -0.57
N GLN A 84 -0.40 -25.94 -1.09
CA GLN A 84 0.77 -26.35 -0.31
C GLN A 84 1.12 -25.32 0.76
N ILE A 85 1.06 -24.04 0.41
CA ILE A 85 1.34 -22.94 1.34
C ILE A 85 0.31 -22.94 2.49
N ASP A 86 -0.98 -23.07 2.17
CA ASP A 86 -2.04 -23.09 3.19
C ASP A 86 -1.96 -24.33 4.08
N ARG A 87 -1.65 -25.49 3.50
CA ARG A 87 -1.38 -26.72 4.26
C ARG A 87 -0.20 -26.55 5.21
N LEU A 88 0.92 -26.03 4.71
CA LEU A 88 2.14 -25.85 5.50
C LEU A 88 1.89 -24.97 6.74
N LEU A 89 1.18 -23.86 6.57
CA LEU A 89 0.92 -22.91 7.64
C LEU A 89 -0.08 -23.44 8.67
N ARG A 90 -1.05 -24.24 8.23
CA ARG A 90 -1.98 -24.92 9.13
C ARG A 90 -1.28 -26.02 9.93
N ASP A 91 -0.45 -26.82 9.28
CA ASP A 91 0.21 -27.98 9.89
C ASP A 91 1.39 -27.53 10.79
N LEU A 92 2.01 -26.37 10.52
CA LEU A 92 3.11 -25.76 11.29
C LEU A 92 2.82 -24.29 11.68
N PRO A 93 1.92 -24.03 12.63
CA PRO A 93 1.50 -22.65 12.98
C PRO A 93 2.62 -21.80 13.60
N THR A 94 3.65 -22.43 14.19
CA THR A 94 4.83 -21.77 14.79
C THR A 94 6.06 -21.80 13.88
N LEU A 95 5.85 -21.94 12.56
CA LEU A 95 6.94 -22.02 11.58
C LEU A 95 7.75 -20.71 11.51
N PHE A 96 7.09 -19.58 11.72
CA PHE A 96 7.69 -18.25 11.73
C PHE A 96 7.59 -17.64 13.12
N ASN A 97 8.68 -17.07 13.59
CA ASN A 97 8.74 -16.43 14.91
C ASN A 97 8.41 -14.93 14.84
N THR A 98 8.45 -14.35 13.63
CA THR A 98 8.27 -12.92 13.38
C THR A 98 7.27 -12.71 12.24
N ILE A 99 6.56 -11.58 12.25
CA ILE A 99 5.63 -11.24 11.17
C ILE A 99 6.39 -10.95 9.87
N GLU A 100 7.61 -10.45 9.96
CA GLU A 100 8.50 -10.17 8.84
C GLU A 100 8.91 -11.44 8.12
N ASP A 101 9.26 -12.51 8.84
CA ASP A 101 9.60 -13.80 8.22
C ASP A 101 8.37 -14.45 7.58
N PHE A 102 7.20 -14.31 8.21
CA PHE A 102 5.93 -14.76 7.66
C PHE A 102 5.58 -14.02 6.36
N LEU A 103 5.63 -12.68 6.38
CA LEU A 103 5.32 -11.84 5.22
C LEU A 103 6.34 -12.05 4.11
N TRP A 104 7.64 -12.11 4.41
CA TRP A 104 8.66 -12.42 3.42
C TRP A 104 8.35 -13.74 2.70
N PHE A 105 8.01 -14.79 3.43
CA PHE A 105 7.69 -16.09 2.83
C PHE A 105 6.44 -16.01 1.95
N LYS A 106 5.37 -15.39 2.46
CA LYS A 106 4.11 -15.23 1.72
C LYS A 106 4.28 -14.42 0.45
N LEU A 107 4.93 -13.26 0.53
CA LEU A 107 5.21 -12.38 -0.60
C LEU A 107 6.11 -13.04 -1.64
N SER A 108 7.17 -13.75 -1.19
CA SER A 108 8.05 -14.51 -2.09
C SER A 108 7.33 -15.66 -2.82
N ALA A 109 6.20 -16.11 -2.27
CA ALA A 109 5.38 -17.17 -2.86
C ALA A 109 4.26 -16.64 -3.77
N VAL A 110 4.00 -15.32 -3.79
CA VAL A 110 3.03 -14.72 -4.69
C VAL A 110 3.46 -14.95 -6.14
N ARG A 111 2.47 -15.24 -7.00
CA ARG A 111 2.63 -15.38 -8.44
C ARG A 111 1.60 -14.50 -9.13
N ASP A 112 2.08 -13.58 -9.95
CA ASP A 112 1.20 -12.77 -10.78
C ASP A 112 0.72 -13.61 -11.96
N CYS A 113 -0.59 -13.86 -12.03
CA CYS A 113 -1.21 -14.37 -13.24
C CYS A 113 -1.47 -13.18 -14.17
N PRO A 114 -0.89 -13.12 -15.38
CA PRO A 114 -1.27 -12.11 -16.37
C PRO A 114 -2.77 -12.21 -16.60
N GLY A 115 -3.50 -11.16 -16.24
CA GLY A 115 -4.95 -11.10 -16.38
C GLY A 115 -5.35 -11.32 -17.84
N GLY A 116 -5.97 -12.46 -18.14
CA GLY A 116 -6.49 -12.75 -19.47
C GLY A 116 -6.54 -14.21 -19.88
N ALA A 117 -5.72 -15.09 -19.28
CA ALA A 117 -5.82 -16.53 -19.52
C ALA A 117 -6.29 -17.22 -18.25
N ALA A 118 -7.61 -17.41 -18.09
CA ALA A 118 -8.07 -18.52 -17.27
C ALA A 118 -7.61 -19.80 -17.97
N PRO A 119 -6.69 -20.60 -17.42
CA PRO A 119 -6.44 -21.91 -17.96
C PRO A 119 -7.66 -22.74 -17.60
N ILE A 120 -8.51 -22.91 -18.61
CA ILE A 120 -9.62 -23.85 -18.59
C ILE A 120 -9.03 -25.19 -18.18
N VAL A 121 -9.27 -25.59 -16.92
CA VAL A 121 -8.75 -26.78 -16.24
C VAL A 121 -7.27 -26.71 -15.79
N MET A 122 -6.92 -25.79 -14.89
CA MET A 122 -5.81 -26.06 -13.97
C MET A 122 -6.27 -27.06 -12.91
N ASN A 123 -5.49 -28.13 -12.69
CA ASN A 123 -5.64 -29.02 -11.55
C ASN A 123 -5.63 -28.16 -10.27
N GLU A 124 -6.59 -28.33 -9.36
CA GLU A 124 -6.69 -27.54 -8.10
C GLU A 124 -5.37 -27.50 -7.31
N SER A 125 -4.53 -28.52 -7.48
CA SER A 125 -3.19 -28.61 -6.87
C SER A 125 -2.16 -27.61 -7.40
N LEU A 126 -2.39 -27.00 -8.57
CA LEU A 126 -1.49 -26.09 -9.27
C LEU A 126 -1.97 -24.64 -9.25
N VAL A 127 -3.05 -24.33 -8.52
CA VAL A 127 -3.53 -22.95 -8.38
C VAL A 127 -2.44 -22.11 -7.69
N PRO A 128 -1.92 -21.07 -8.36
CA PRO A 128 -0.91 -20.20 -7.80
C PRO A 128 -1.45 -19.41 -6.62
N TYR A 129 -0.58 -19.11 -5.67
CA TYR A 129 -0.87 -18.19 -4.57
C TYR A 129 -0.80 -16.74 -5.07
N THR A 130 -1.87 -15.97 -4.90
CA THR A 130 -1.94 -14.59 -5.39
C THR A 130 -1.76 -13.57 -4.26
N LEU A 131 -1.55 -12.30 -4.63
CA LEU A 131 -1.58 -11.21 -3.66
C LEU A 131 -2.96 -11.09 -2.98
N ASP A 132 -4.04 -11.30 -3.73
CA ASP A 132 -5.40 -11.32 -3.19
C ASP A 132 -5.55 -12.39 -2.10
N ASP A 133 -4.98 -13.59 -2.30
CA ASP A 133 -5.02 -14.65 -1.29
C ASP A 133 -4.26 -14.27 -0.02
N LEU A 134 -3.19 -13.48 -0.13
CA LEU A 134 -2.48 -12.93 1.02
C LEU A 134 -3.32 -11.88 1.75
N GLN A 135 -3.87 -10.92 1.02
CA GLN A 135 -4.70 -9.86 1.61
C GLN A 135 -5.95 -10.44 2.29
N ILE A 136 -6.65 -11.38 1.66
CA ILE A 136 -7.79 -12.10 2.26
C ILE A 136 -7.34 -12.80 3.55
N TYR A 137 -6.17 -13.45 3.54
CA TYR A 137 -5.68 -14.13 4.74
C TYR A 137 -5.41 -13.14 5.87
N LEU A 138 -4.71 -12.04 5.60
CA LEU A 138 -4.35 -11.04 6.59
C LEU A 138 -5.58 -10.35 7.18
N ASN A 139 -6.60 -10.10 6.35
CA ASN A 139 -7.83 -9.41 6.73
C ASN A 139 -8.82 -10.28 7.52
N LYS A 140 -8.52 -11.57 7.74
CA LYS A 140 -9.30 -12.42 8.67
C LYS A 140 -9.10 -12.03 10.13
N PHE A 141 -8.00 -11.35 10.43
CA PHE A 141 -7.62 -10.99 11.78
C PHE A 141 -7.90 -9.51 12.01
N ASP A 142 -8.55 -9.20 13.13
CA ASP A 142 -8.76 -7.82 13.57
C ASP A 142 -7.44 -7.10 13.84
N PRO A 143 -7.39 -5.75 13.76
CA PRO A 143 -6.19 -4.97 14.06
C PRO A 143 -5.56 -5.31 15.42
N SER A 144 -6.38 -5.61 16.43
CA SER A 144 -5.94 -5.98 17.79
C SER A 144 -5.08 -7.24 17.84
N TYR A 145 -5.25 -8.16 16.88
CA TYR A 145 -4.41 -9.36 16.74
C TYR A 145 -2.95 -8.97 16.47
N TYR A 146 -2.74 -7.97 15.62
CA TYR A 146 -1.41 -7.50 15.22
C TYR A 146 -0.81 -6.55 16.25
N THR A 147 -1.62 -5.62 16.78
CA THR A 147 -1.13 -4.59 17.70
C THR A 147 -0.96 -5.08 19.14
N LYS A 148 -1.25 -6.36 19.41
CA LYS A 148 -1.26 -6.96 20.76
C LYS A 148 -2.07 -6.11 21.75
N ASN A 149 -3.28 -5.71 21.33
CA ASN A 149 -4.16 -4.78 22.03
C ASN A 149 -3.53 -3.38 22.23
N GLY A 150 -2.95 -2.81 21.18
CA GLY A 150 -2.40 -1.45 21.17
C GLY A 150 -1.00 -1.28 21.75
N LYS A 151 -0.31 -2.36 22.13
CA LYS A 151 1.09 -2.30 22.57
C LYS A 151 2.05 -2.01 21.41
N ASP A 152 1.74 -2.55 20.23
CA ASP A 152 2.54 -2.43 19.02
C ASP A 152 1.67 -1.83 17.89
N PRO A 153 1.20 -0.57 17.99
CA PRO A 153 0.18 0.01 17.10
C PRO A 153 0.60 0.04 15.62
N LEU A 154 1.91 0.15 15.35
CA LEU A 154 2.46 0.25 14.00
C LEU A 154 2.54 -1.09 13.25
N VAL A 155 2.39 -2.23 13.92
CA VAL A 155 2.52 -3.54 13.25
C VAL A 155 1.39 -3.76 12.24
N TYR A 156 0.17 -3.35 12.56
CA TYR A 156 -0.96 -3.51 11.64
C TYR A 156 -0.82 -2.66 10.36
N PRO A 157 -0.58 -1.34 10.41
CA PRO A 157 -0.36 -0.55 9.20
C PRO A 157 0.88 -1.02 8.43
N TYR A 158 1.93 -1.48 9.11
CA TYR A 158 3.09 -2.10 8.45
C TYR A 158 2.70 -3.35 7.62
N VAL A 159 1.89 -4.25 8.18
CA VAL A 159 1.36 -5.43 7.47
C VAL A 159 0.50 -5.03 6.27
N LEU A 160 -0.35 -4.01 6.42
CA LEU A 160 -1.20 -3.52 5.33
C LEU A 160 -0.37 -2.91 4.21
N LEU A 161 0.59 -2.03 4.52
CA LEU A 161 1.46 -1.39 3.52
C LEU A 161 2.32 -2.41 2.77
N LEU A 162 2.92 -3.39 3.47
CA LEU A 162 3.71 -4.45 2.83
C LEU A 162 2.87 -5.39 1.95
N SER A 163 1.57 -5.48 2.19
CA SER A 163 0.63 -6.25 1.34
C SER A 163 -0.07 -5.38 0.31
N ILE A 164 0.41 -4.14 0.06
CA ILE A 164 -0.13 -3.19 -0.91
C ILE A 164 -1.60 -2.81 -0.59
N GLN A 165 -2.01 -2.89 0.67
CA GLN A 165 -3.31 -2.39 1.13
C GLN A 165 -3.17 -0.94 1.59
N LEU A 166 -2.80 -0.08 0.65
CA LEU A 166 -2.27 1.26 0.92
C LEU A 166 -3.27 2.15 1.67
N ILE A 167 -4.45 2.40 1.11
CA ILE A 167 -5.45 3.26 1.76
C ILE A 167 -5.91 2.70 3.11
N PRO A 168 -6.27 1.41 3.26
CA PRO A 168 -6.59 0.86 4.58
C PRO A 168 -5.50 1.10 5.63
N GLY A 169 -4.23 0.95 5.26
CA GLY A 169 -3.09 1.21 6.16
C GLY A 169 -3.02 2.67 6.61
N VAL A 170 -3.21 3.60 5.68
CA VAL A 170 -3.15 5.05 5.97
C VAL A 170 -4.38 5.52 6.75
N VAL A 171 -5.57 4.99 6.45
CA VAL A 171 -6.81 5.25 7.21
C VAL A 171 -6.71 4.74 8.64
N TYR A 172 -6.04 3.61 8.86
CA TYR A 172 -5.80 3.12 10.21
C TYR A 172 -4.94 4.10 11.00
N LEU A 173 -3.81 4.54 10.42
CA LEU A 173 -2.91 5.53 11.04
C LEU A 173 -3.62 6.86 11.34
N SER A 174 -4.51 7.32 10.46
CA SER A 174 -5.21 8.61 10.64
C SER A 174 -6.21 8.60 11.80
N LYS A 175 -6.73 7.43 12.17
CA LYS A 175 -7.72 7.24 13.24
C LYS A 175 -7.11 6.97 14.62
N GLU A 176 -5.84 6.61 14.70
CA GLU A 176 -5.24 6.17 15.95
C GLU A 176 -4.88 7.37 16.84
N THR A 177 -5.68 7.56 17.89
CA THR A 177 -5.64 8.70 18.83
C THR A 177 -4.79 8.45 20.08
N GLY A 178 -3.58 7.90 19.91
CA GLY A 178 -2.60 7.90 21.01
C GLY A 178 -2.17 9.33 21.37
N ASP A 179 -1.50 9.51 22.53
CA ASP A 179 -1.03 10.83 23.01
C ASP A 179 -0.11 11.56 21.99
N GLU A 180 0.50 10.82 21.06
CA GLU A 180 1.30 11.30 19.91
C GLU A 180 0.75 10.82 18.55
N GLY A 181 -0.58 10.70 18.40
CA GLY A 181 -1.23 10.02 17.27
C GLY A 181 -0.61 10.23 15.88
N TYR A 182 -0.66 9.20 15.02
CA TYR A 182 0.02 9.14 13.73
C TYR A 182 -0.67 9.90 12.59
N ASN A 183 -1.45 10.92 12.93
CA ASN A 183 -2.22 11.70 11.95
C ASN A 183 -1.31 12.50 11.01
N ILE A 184 -0.15 12.96 11.51
CA ILE A 184 0.87 13.61 10.70
C ILE A 184 1.47 12.63 9.70
N ASP A 185 1.83 11.43 10.13
CA ASP A 185 2.39 10.39 9.25
C ASP A 185 1.36 9.99 8.20
N ALA A 186 0.10 9.79 8.60
CA ALA A 186 -0.99 9.47 7.69
C ALA A 186 -1.20 10.55 6.62
N ALA A 187 -1.13 11.84 6.99
CA ALA A 187 -1.25 12.94 6.04
C ALA A 187 -0.09 12.95 5.04
N HIS A 188 1.15 12.80 5.51
CA HIS A 188 2.32 12.85 4.62
C HIS A 188 2.44 11.60 3.74
N ILE A 189 2.15 10.41 4.27
CA ILE A 189 2.06 9.18 3.47
C ILE A 189 0.96 9.33 2.41
N SER A 190 -0.21 9.89 2.74
CA SER A 190 -1.27 10.17 1.76
C SER A 190 -0.78 11.04 0.60
N ILE A 191 -0.03 12.11 0.90
CA ILE A 191 0.54 13.01 -0.12
C ILE A 191 1.50 12.23 -1.02
N VAL A 192 2.45 11.51 -0.43
CA VAL A 192 3.46 10.75 -1.18
C VAL A 192 2.81 9.69 -2.08
N LEU A 193 1.87 8.92 -1.56
CA LEU A 193 1.20 7.89 -2.35
C LEU A 193 0.36 8.48 -3.49
N ALA A 194 -0.32 9.61 -3.25
CA ALA A 194 -1.06 10.32 -4.29
C ALA A 194 -0.12 10.86 -5.37
N ASP A 195 1.02 11.44 -4.98
CA ASP A 195 2.01 11.99 -5.90
C ASP A 195 2.68 10.94 -6.78
N HIS A 196 2.91 9.75 -6.22
CA HIS A 196 3.42 8.60 -6.96
C HIS A 196 2.35 7.90 -7.83
N GLY A 197 1.09 8.28 -7.71
CA GLY A 197 0.02 7.70 -8.51
C GLY A 197 -0.39 6.27 -8.13
N VAL A 198 0.08 5.77 -6.99
CA VAL A 198 -0.06 4.35 -6.58
C VAL A 198 -1.33 4.06 -5.79
N LEU A 199 -2.15 5.07 -5.48
CA LEU A 199 -3.37 4.88 -4.68
C LEU A 199 -4.43 3.99 -5.35
N SER A 200 -4.36 3.83 -6.67
CA SER A 200 -5.19 2.88 -7.43
C SER A 200 -4.64 1.46 -7.45
N GLU A 201 -3.36 1.27 -7.10
CA GLU A 201 -2.71 -0.02 -7.05
C GLU A 201 -3.03 -0.67 -5.68
N GLY A 202 -3.61 -1.86 -5.70
CA GLY A 202 -3.90 -2.59 -4.46
C GLY A 202 -5.18 -2.17 -3.74
N ALA A 203 -6.27 -1.97 -4.48
CA ALA A 203 -7.62 -2.07 -3.92
C ALA A 203 -7.79 -3.50 -3.36
N GLY A 204 -7.41 -3.67 -2.10
CA GLY A 204 -7.17 -4.99 -1.52
C GLY A 204 -8.37 -5.92 -1.66
N ALA A 205 -8.12 -7.21 -1.66
CA ALA A 205 -9.18 -8.21 -1.78
C ALA A 205 -10.23 -8.02 -0.67
N GLY A 206 -11.41 -7.52 -1.06
CA GLY A 206 -12.56 -7.25 -0.18
C GLY A 206 -13.05 -5.80 -0.16
N GLN A 207 -12.18 -4.83 -0.48
CA GLN A 207 -12.55 -3.42 -0.65
C GLN A 207 -12.07 -2.98 -2.03
N LYS A 208 -12.85 -3.30 -3.06
CA LYS A 208 -12.66 -2.72 -4.41
C LYS A 208 -13.06 -1.25 -4.36
N MET A 209 -12.29 -0.47 -3.64
CA MET A 209 -12.42 0.97 -3.61
C MET A 209 -12.10 1.46 -5.02
N GLY A 210 -12.99 2.26 -5.61
CA GLY A 210 -12.73 2.83 -6.93
C GLY A 210 -11.48 3.70 -6.87
N VAL A 211 -10.80 3.88 -8.01
CA VAL A 211 -9.63 4.78 -8.09
C VAL A 211 -9.95 6.16 -7.51
N MET A 212 -11.11 6.72 -7.84
CA MET A 212 -11.55 8.01 -7.30
C MET A 212 -11.79 7.98 -5.79
N ASP A 213 -12.30 6.88 -5.25
CA ASP A 213 -12.56 6.74 -3.82
C ASP A 213 -11.25 6.74 -3.02
N ALA A 214 -10.19 6.12 -3.56
CA ALA A 214 -8.86 6.11 -2.92
C ALA A 214 -8.24 7.52 -2.82
N TYR A 215 -8.28 8.29 -3.92
CA TYR A 215 -7.77 9.67 -3.91
C TYR A 215 -8.63 10.60 -3.05
N ALA A 216 -9.96 10.39 -3.01
CA ALA A 216 -10.85 11.13 -2.14
C ALA A 216 -10.57 10.86 -0.65
N GLU A 217 -10.32 9.61 -0.27
CA GLU A 217 -9.96 9.25 1.10
C GLU A 217 -8.62 9.86 1.52
N ALA A 218 -7.58 9.73 0.69
CA ALA A 218 -6.29 10.38 0.91
C ALA A 218 -6.42 11.90 1.07
N SER A 219 -7.19 12.53 0.18
CA SER A 219 -7.50 13.96 0.25
C SER A 219 -8.22 14.35 1.54
N SER A 220 -9.17 13.53 2.01
CA SER A 220 -9.88 13.74 3.27
C SER A 220 -8.95 13.74 4.47
N ILE A 221 -8.00 12.79 4.52
CA ILE A 221 -6.99 12.70 5.60
C ILE A 221 -6.11 13.96 5.62
N ILE A 222 -5.60 14.38 4.46
CA ILE A 222 -4.76 15.58 4.33
C ILE A 222 -5.53 16.84 4.78
N ARG A 223 -6.78 17.00 4.31
CA ARG A 223 -7.65 18.12 4.69
C ARG A 223 -7.94 18.11 6.19
N GLN A 224 -8.27 16.96 6.76
CA GLN A 224 -8.58 16.83 8.18
C GLN A 224 -7.38 17.25 9.04
N TYR A 225 -6.17 16.85 8.64
CA TYR A 225 -4.94 17.29 9.30
C TYR A 225 -4.73 18.81 9.17
N GLY A 226 -4.85 19.36 7.95
CA GLY A 226 -4.75 20.81 7.72
C GLY A 226 -5.77 21.64 8.51
N SER A 227 -6.99 21.11 8.71
CA SER A 227 -8.04 21.79 9.47
C SER A 227 -7.67 22.05 10.94
N VAL A 228 -6.73 21.26 11.50
CA VAL A 228 -6.21 21.50 12.86
C VAL A 228 -5.48 22.85 12.90
N TYR A 229 -4.63 23.13 11.92
CA TYR A 229 -3.91 24.40 11.81
C TYR A 229 -4.85 25.57 11.54
N LEU A 230 -5.90 25.34 10.75
CA LEU A 230 -6.96 26.34 10.55
C LEU A 230 -7.60 26.75 11.88
N ARG A 231 -7.95 25.78 12.73
CA ARG A 231 -8.54 26.03 14.07
C ARG A 231 -7.57 26.71 15.03
N LEU A 232 -6.28 26.46 14.88
CA LEU A 232 -5.21 27.11 15.67
C LEU A 232 -4.84 28.52 15.14
N GLY A 233 -5.46 28.98 14.05
CA GLY A 233 -5.18 30.29 13.45
C GLY A 233 -3.90 30.32 12.59
N ASN A 234 -3.23 29.18 12.38
CA ASN A 234 -2.08 29.08 11.49
C ASN A 234 -2.55 28.87 10.04
N LEU A 235 -3.05 29.95 9.44
CA LEU A 235 -3.64 29.93 8.10
C LEU A 235 -2.63 29.56 7.01
N GLN A 236 -1.35 29.92 7.17
CA GLN A 236 -0.30 29.60 6.21
C GLN A 236 -0.12 28.08 6.09
N VAL A 237 0.00 27.38 7.22
CA VAL A 237 0.18 25.92 7.21
C VAL A 237 -1.11 25.23 6.76
N ALA A 238 -2.28 25.74 7.16
CA ALA A 238 -3.57 25.23 6.68
C ALA A 238 -3.68 25.32 5.14
N LEU A 239 -3.26 26.44 4.55
CA LEU A 239 -3.24 26.65 3.11
C LEU A 239 -2.40 25.60 2.38
N GLU A 240 -1.21 25.29 2.89
CA GLU A 240 -0.35 24.28 2.26
C GLU A 240 -1.01 22.89 2.26
N TYR A 241 -1.57 22.45 3.39
CA TYR A 241 -2.30 21.17 3.44
C TYR A 241 -3.57 21.17 2.60
N TYR A 242 -4.31 22.29 2.55
CA TYR A 242 -5.51 22.41 1.73
C TYR A 242 -5.19 22.32 0.24
N ALA A 243 -4.09 22.93 -0.19
CA ALA A 243 -3.60 22.82 -1.54
C ALA A 243 -3.18 21.37 -1.88
N GLN A 244 -2.49 20.69 -0.97
CA GLN A 244 -2.14 19.28 -1.13
C GLN A 244 -3.36 18.35 -1.14
N ALA A 245 -4.38 18.62 -0.33
CA ALA A 245 -5.63 17.86 -0.35
C ALA A 245 -6.35 17.99 -1.69
N ALA A 246 -6.44 19.22 -2.23
CA ALA A 246 -6.99 19.44 -3.57
C ALA A 246 -6.15 18.75 -4.65
N ALA A 247 -4.83 18.79 -4.54
CA ALA A 247 -3.94 18.10 -5.47
C ALA A 247 -4.12 16.57 -5.44
N ALA A 248 -4.25 15.98 -4.24
CA ALA A 248 -4.49 14.56 -4.08
C ALA A 248 -5.76 14.10 -4.80
N VAL A 249 -6.90 14.78 -4.63
CA VAL A 249 -8.12 14.42 -5.39
C VAL A 249 -7.96 14.61 -6.91
N GLY A 250 -7.06 15.52 -7.31
CA GLY A 250 -6.65 15.74 -8.70
C GLY A 250 -5.62 14.76 -9.26
N GLY A 251 -5.24 13.70 -8.52
CA GLY A 251 -4.22 12.74 -8.94
C GLY A 251 -2.78 13.11 -8.54
N GLY A 252 -2.61 13.85 -7.45
CA GLY A 252 -1.30 14.20 -6.86
C GLY A 252 -0.43 15.06 -7.78
N GLN A 253 0.80 14.62 -8.05
CA GLN A 253 1.82 15.31 -8.84
C GLN A 253 1.34 15.69 -10.25
N LEU A 254 0.54 14.82 -10.87
CA LEU A 254 -0.03 15.07 -12.20
C LEU A 254 -0.96 16.29 -12.20
N SER A 255 -1.62 16.53 -11.06
CA SER A 255 -2.49 17.68 -10.86
C SER A 255 -1.69 18.99 -10.89
N TRP A 256 -0.50 19.04 -10.29
CA TRP A 256 0.35 20.22 -10.29
C TRP A 256 0.92 20.58 -11.67
N SER A 257 1.24 19.57 -12.47
CA SER A 257 1.83 19.75 -13.81
C SER A 257 0.79 20.00 -14.91
N GLY A 258 -0.51 20.01 -14.59
CA GLY A 258 -1.59 20.17 -15.57
C GLY A 258 -1.75 18.97 -16.51
N ARG A 259 -1.17 17.82 -16.15
CA ARG A 259 -1.18 16.58 -16.95
C ARG A 259 -2.28 15.60 -16.54
N GLY A 260 -3.01 15.88 -15.46
CA GLY A 260 -4.18 15.09 -15.06
C GLY A 260 -5.33 15.14 -16.08
N ASN A 261 -6.22 14.15 -16.03
CA ASN A 261 -7.42 14.12 -16.87
C ASN A 261 -8.38 15.29 -16.54
N VAL A 262 -9.24 15.67 -17.49
CA VAL A 262 -10.23 16.75 -17.36
C VAL A 262 -11.07 16.60 -16.08
N ASP A 263 -11.53 15.38 -15.77
CA ASP A 263 -12.33 15.14 -14.56
C ASP A 263 -11.53 15.37 -13.27
N GLN A 264 -10.26 14.93 -13.24
CA GLN A 264 -9.36 15.14 -12.11
C GLN A 264 -9.05 16.63 -11.91
N GLN A 265 -8.78 17.36 -13.00
CA GLN A 265 -8.56 18.81 -12.96
C GLN A 265 -9.80 19.55 -12.45
N ARG A 266 -10.99 19.12 -12.90
CA ARG A 266 -12.27 19.67 -12.42
C ARG A 266 -12.45 19.42 -10.92
N GLN A 267 -12.24 18.19 -10.45
CA GLN A 267 -12.35 17.84 -9.02
C GLN A 267 -11.36 18.63 -8.16
N ARG A 268 -10.09 18.70 -8.59
CA ARG A 268 -9.06 19.54 -7.96
C ARG A 268 -9.51 20.99 -7.84
N ASN A 269 -9.96 21.59 -8.94
CA ASN A 269 -10.35 23.01 -8.96
C ASN A 269 -11.57 23.29 -8.07
N LEU A 270 -12.56 22.39 -8.04
CA LEU A 270 -13.72 22.51 -7.17
C LEU A 270 -13.30 22.46 -5.69
N MET A 271 -12.49 21.46 -5.32
CA MET A 271 -12.00 21.31 -3.94
C MET A 271 -11.11 22.48 -3.51
N LEU A 272 -10.19 22.91 -4.38
CA LEU A 272 -9.32 24.04 -4.12
C LEU A 272 -10.12 25.32 -3.87
N LYS A 273 -11.12 25.63 -4.71
CA LYS A 273 -11.99 26.80 -4.51
C LYS A 273 -12.74 26.71 -3.17
N GLN A 274 -13.31 25.55 -2.85
CA GLN A 274 -13.99 25.35 -1.57
C GLN A 274 -13.06 25.63 -0.37
N LEU A 275 -11.84 25.09 -0.40
CA LEU A 275 -10.87 25.23 0.69
C LEU A 275 -10.28 26.64 0.79
N LEU A 276 -10.06 27.31 -0.34
CA LEU A 276 -9.66 28.72 -0.36
C LEU A 276 -10.77 29.62 0.18
N THR A 277 -12.03 29.34 -0.14
CA THR A 277 -13.17 30.05 0.48
C THR A 277 -13.17 29.84 1.99
N GLU A 278 -12.98 28.62 2.47
CA GLU A 278 -12.91 28.33 3.91
C GLU A 278 -11.81 29.14 4.61
N LEU A 279 -10.64 29.30 3.97
CA LEU A 279 -9.55 30.15 4.47
C LEU A 279 -9.91 31.64 4.43
N LEU A 280 -10.51 32.10 3.33
CA LEU A 280 -10.89 33.51 3.13
C LEU A 280 -11.86 34.00 4.21
N LEU A 281 -12.75 33.12 4.67
CA LEU A 281 -13.76 33.40 5.70
C LEU A 281 -13.19 33.43 7.14
N ARG A 282 -11.91 33.11 7.35
CA ARG A 282 -11.27 33.20 8.67
C ARG A 282 -10.67 34.58 8.91
N ASP A 283 -10.55 34.93 10.19
CA ASP A 283 -9.78 36.11 10.61
C ASP A 283 -8.34 36.00 10.11
N GLY A 284 -7.91 36.99 9.31
CA GLY A 284 -6.60 36.97 8.65
C GLY A 284 -6.60 36.37 7.24
N GLY A 285 -7.66 35.68 6.82
CA GLY A 285 -7.78 35.02 5.52
C GLY A 285 -7.72 35.99 4.34
N ILE A 286 -8.37 37.15 4.47
CA ILE A 286 -8.30 38.23 3.48
C ILE A 286 -6.86 38.70 3.30
N TYR A 287 -6.12 38.92 4.38
CA TYR A 287 -4.73 39.38 4.30
C TYR A 287 -3.82 38.31 3.70
N LEU A 288 -4.02 37.03 4.06
CA LEU A 288 -3.26 35.92 3.50
C LEU A 288 -3.48 35.77 1.99
N LEU A 289 -4.73 35.74 1.55
CA LEU A 289 -5.08 35.41 0.17
C LEU A 289 -4.99 36.62 -0.77
N LEU A 290 -5.34 37.82 -0.30
CA LEU A 290 -5.41 39.03 -1.13
C LEU A 290 -4.24 39.99 -0.90
N GLY A 291 -3.43 39.76 0.13
CA GLY A 291 -2.31 40.63 0.49
C GLY A 291 -2.71 41.77 1.41
N SER A 292 -1.70 42.49 1.90
CA SER A 292 -1.89 43.65 2.77
C SER A 292 -2.42 44.85 1.95
N ARG A 293 -3.44 45.54 2.47
CA ARG A 293 -4.11 46.64 1.74
C ARG A 293 -3.11 47.75 1.38
N GLY A 294 -3.00 48.07 0.09
CA GLY A 294 -2.34 49.29 -0.39
C GLY A 294 -0.81 49.24 -0.52
N ALA A 295 -0.15 48.13 -0.18
CA ALA A 295 1.32 47.99 -0.28
C ALA A 295 1.79 47.40 -1.62
N GLY A 296 0.89 46.93 -2.47
CA GLY A 296 1.24 46.21 -3.70
C GLY A 296 1.78 44.79 -3.46
N GLU A 297 1.72 44.30 -2.23
CA GLU A 297 2.04 42.92 -1.88
C GLU A 297 0.94 42.00 -2.41
N GLU A 298 1.32 41.07 -3.30
CA GLU A 298 0.40 40.04 -3.78
C GLU A 298 0.16 39.00 -2.68
N GLY A 299 -1.10 38.66 -2.42
CA GLY A 299 -1.46 37.53 -1.56
C GLY A 299 -1.33 36.18 -2.26
N GLU A 300 -1.50 35.11 -1.50
CA GLU A 300 -1.28 33.73 -1.96
C GLU A 300 -2.30 33.26 -3.02
N LEU A 301 -3.42 33.97 -3.23
CA LEU A 301 -4.45 33.56 -4.19
C LEU A 301 -3.92 33.43 -5.62
N GLY A 302 -2.99 34.31 -6.01
CA GLY A 302 -2.37 34.32 -7.34
C GLY A 302 -1.56 33.05 -7.63
N ARG A 303 -1.06 32.37 -6.60
CA ARG A 303 -0.31 31.11 -6.71
C ARG A 303 -1.17 29.97 -7.27
N PHE A 304 -2.47 30.01 -7.00
CA PHE A 304 -3.39 28.92 -7.33
C PHE A 304 -4.33 29.26 -8.49
N LEU A 305 -4.77 30.52 -8.56
CA LEU A 305 -5.63 31.03 -9.62
C LEU A 305 -4.83 32.06 -10.42
N THR A 306 -4.14 31.62 -11.47
CA THR A 306 -3.26 32.49 -12.26
C THR A 306 -4.05 33.44 -13.17
N ASP A 307 -5.24 33.01 -13.62
CA ASP A 307 -6.11 33.84 -14.46
C ASP A 307 -6.83 34.93 -13.66
N ALA A 308 -6.76 36.17 -14.14
CA ALA A 308 -7.34 37.32 -13.44
C ALA A 308 -8.88 37.28 -13.41
N LYS A 309 -9.54 36.78 -14.47
CA LYS A 309 -11.00 36.69 -14.52
C LYS A 309 -11.49 35.59 -13.58
N GLU A 310 -10.79 34.46 -13.53
CA GLU A 310 -11.10 33.38 -12.60
C GLU A 310 -10.93 33.83 -11.15
N ARG A 311 -9.86 34.58 -10.83
CA ARG A 311 -9.69 35.20 -9.50
C ARG A 311 -10.86 36.12 -9.15
N GLN A 312 -11.25 37.00 -10.05
CA GLN A 312 -12.37 37.91 -9.82
C GLN A 312 -13.68 37.15 -9.58
N GLN A 313 -13.97 36.14 -10.40
CA GLN A 313 -15.16 35.32 -10.28
C GLN A 313 -15.21 34.58 -8.93
N PHE A 314 -14.10 33.96 -8.52
CA PHE A 314 -13.97 33.31 -7.22
C PHE A 314 -14.27 34.27 -6.05
N LEU A 315 -13.74 35.50 -6.10
CA LEU A 315 -13.97 36.49 -5.04
C LEU A 315 -15.41 36.97 -4.99
N LEU A 316 -16.07 37.12 -6.14
CA LEU A 316 -17.49 37.47 -6.19
C LEU A 316 -18.36 36.35 -5.61
N GLU A 317 -18.05 35.09 -5.91
CA GLU A 317 -18.75 33.92 -5.34
C GLU A 317 -18.57 33.85 -3.83
N ALA A 318 -17.36 34.05 -3.32
CA ALA A 318 -17.10 34.05 -1.88
C ALA A 318 -17.78 35.23 -1.17
N ALA A 319 -17.79 36.42 -1.78
CA ALA A 319 -18.47 37.60 -1.24
C ALA A 319 -19.99 37.38 -1.17
N HIS A 320 -20.58 36.75 -2.18
CA HIS A 320 -22.00 36.40 -2.18
C HIS A 320 -22.34 35.43 -1.04
N GLN A 321 -21.52 34.40 -0.83
CA GLN A 321 -21.70 33.46 0.29
C GLN A 321 -21.62 34.15 1.65
N CYS A 322 -20.74 35.16 1.81
CA CYS A 322 -20.69 35.96 3.04
C CYS A 322 -21.95 36.80 3.27
N GLN A 323 -22.59 37.26 2.18
CA GLN A 323 -23.79 38.07 2.26
C GLN A 323 -25.03 37.24 2.64
N GLU A 324 -25.06 35.96 2.25
CA GLU A 324 -26.16 35.04 2.53
C GLU A 324 -26.08 34.35 3.89
N ALA A 325 -24.90 34.32 4.53
CA ALA A 325 -24.65 33.67 5.83
C ALA A 325 -24.96 34.59 7.02
#